data_AF-A0A1D6E293-F1
#
_entry.id   AF-A0A1D6E293-F1
#
_cell.length_a   1.000
_cell.length_b   1.000
_cell.length_c   1.000
_cell.angle_alpha   90.00
_cell.angle_beta   90.00
_cell.angle_gamma   90.00
#
_symmetry.space_group_name_H-M   'P 1'
#
loop_
_entity.id
_entity.type
_entity.pdbx_description
1 polymer ?
#
loop_
_entity_poly.entity_id
_entity_poly.type
_entity_poly.pdbx_seq_one_letter_code
_entity_poly.pdbx_strand_id
1 'polypeptide(L)'
;MPIVPVGQLCIAKGELQMASDSFKIVLDEDENNFPALLGQASVYFLMGEAEQQHKKSLEHYRNSLDLYKKALRVYCNCPAAVRLGIAFCRYKLGQVEKARQAFQRVLELDPQNVDALVALAIMDLQTNEAGGIRRGMEKMKKAFEIYPYYTLALNHLANHYFFTGQHFVVEQLTETALSSSNHGLLKSHAYYNLARSYHSKGDIETAGRYYMASVNEISKPQDFVLPYIGLGQIQLKFGDFKSSLGSFEKVLEVHPENCESLKAIGHIHAKSGETEKAIETFKKVTRIDPKDHQAFVELGELLVESDWAAAMEYLKTARNLLKKAGEAVPVELLNGIGLLHFEKGEFEMAEQSFKEALGDGLWVSIMDGKVGSSMINWSVQNKDQSFFHQLEGVPLELHSNKVTTLFNYARLLEELHDSVRASIFYRFIIFKVLLLLFLLASLLCYTNAYKNSQPYATYTAHVYATYNLIE
;
A
#
# COMPACT_ATOMS: atom_id res chain seq x y z
N MET A 1 51.02 9.05 25.24
CA MET A 1 50.40 7.92 24.51
C MET A 1 49.60 8.52 23.36
N PRO A 2 49.52 7.95 22.13
CA PRO A 2 48.77 8.62 21.06
C PRO A 2 47.27 8.51 21.37
N ILE A 3 46.70 9.57 21.96
CA ILE A 3 45.29 9.62 22.42
C ILE A 3 44.32 9.68 21.23
N VAL A 4 44.74 10.21 20.08
CA VAL A 4 43.91 10.29 18.85
C VAL A 4 43.48 8.90 18.33
N PRO A 5 44.38 7.90 18.16
CA PRO A 5 43.99 6.52 17.86
C PRO A 5 43.02 5.89 18.87
N VAL A 6 43.16 6.22 20.16
CA VAL A 6 42.23 5.73 21.20
C VAL A 6 40.82 6.29 20.97
N GLY A 7 40.71 7.59 20.66
CA GLY A 7 39.44 8.21 20.30
C GLY A 7 38.80 7.57 19.06
N GLN A 8 39.59 7.29 18.02
CA GLN A 8 39.09 6.61 16.80
C GLN A 8 38.62 5.18 17.08
N LEU A 9 39.31 4.45 17.94
CA LEU A 9 38.91 3.12 18.37
C LEU A 9 37.59 3.16 19.16
N CYS A 10 37.41 4.15 20.05
CA CYS A 10 36.17 4.35 20.78
C CYS A 10 35.00 4.69 19.84
N ILE A 11 35.21 5.46 18.76
CA ILE A 11 34.19 5.66 17.71
C ILE A 11 33.79 4.31 17.11
N ALA A 12 34.76 3.48 16.72
CA ALA A 12 34.49 2.18 16.10
C ALA A 12 33.72 1.22 17.04
N LYS A 13 33.86 1.39 18.36
CA LYS A 13 33.11 0.64 19.38
C LYS A 13 31.74 1.25 19.73
N GLY A 14 31.42 2.44 19.23
CA GLY A 14 30.20 3.18 19.60
C GLY A 14 30.27 3.88 20.97
N GLU A 15 31.44 3.95 21.58
CA GLU A 15 31.69 4.62 22.88
C GLU A 15 31.87 6.14 22.67
N LEU A 16 30.81 6.81 22.20
CA LEU A 16 30.89 8.20 21.72
C LEU A 16 31.36 9.19 22.78
N GLN A 17 30.95 9.02 24.04
CA GLN A 17 31.35 9.92 25.13
C GLN A 17 32.85 9.81 25.42
N MET A 18 33.37 8.58 25.54
CA MET A 18 34.80 8.33 25.76
C MET A 18 35.65 8.81 24.58
N ALA A 19 35.14 8.64 23.35
CA ALA A 19 35.77 9.19 22.15
C ALA A 19 35.85 10.72 22.22
N SER A 20 34.75 11.39 22.59
CA SER A 20 34.72 12.85 22.76
C SER A 20 35.73 13.30 23.82
N ASP A 21 35.77 12.64 24.98
CA ASP A 21 36.66 13.04 26.07
C ASP A 21 38.13 12.86 25.66
N SER A 22 38.45 11.80 24.92
CA SER A 22 39.78 11.56 24.37
C SER A 22 40.22 12.67 23.41
N PHE A 23 39.35 13.08 22.46
CA PHE A 23 39.70 14.16 21.54
C PHE A 23 39.76 15.53 22.23
N LYS A 24 38.90 15.79 23.23
CA LYS A 24 38.96 17.03 24.02
C LYS A 24 40.29 17.20 24.73
N ILE A 25 40.83 16.16 25.36
CA ILE A 25 42.16 16.21 26.01
C ILE A 25 43.23 16.68 25.01
N VAL A 26 43.19 16.18 23.77
CA VAL A 26 44.15 16.60 22.73
C VAL A 26 43.90 18.04 22.27
N LEU A 27 42.63 18.47 22.20
CA LEU A 27 42.27 19.83 21.81
C LEU A 27 42.55 20.87 22.90
N ASP A 28 42.58 20.47 24.17
CA ASP A 28 42.97 21.32 25.29
C ASP A 28 44.50 21.57 25.29
N GLU A 29 45.29 20.61 24.81
CA GLU A 29 46.74 20.77 24.61
C GLU A 29 47.07 21.53 23.31
N ASP A 30 46.39 21.22 22.21
CA ASP A 30 46.53 21.89 20.92
C ASP A 30 45.16 22.08 20.26
N GLU A 31 44.63 23.30 20.40
CA GLU A 31 43.34 23.71 19.85
C GLU A 31 43.20 23.57 18.33
N ASN A 32 44.33 23.52 17.61
CA ASN A 32 44.39 23.44 16.16
C ASN A 32 44.82 22.05 15.67
N ASN A 33 44.84 21.04 16.55
CA ASN A 33 45.17 19.68 16.18
C ASN A 33 44.16 19.12 15.16
N PHE A 34 44.56 19.05 13.89
CA PHE A 34 43.65 18.73 12.78
C PHE A 34 42.97 17.35 12.91
N PRO A 35 43.69 16.24 13.18
CA PRO A 35 43.05 14.94 13.40
C PRO A 35 42.06 14.92 14.57
N ALA A 36 42.38 15.61 15.68
CA ALA A 36 41.48 15.68 16.83
C ALA A 36 40.23 16.52 16.53
N LEU A 37 40.35 17.61 15.77
CA LEU A 37 39.21 18.39 15.29
C LEU A 37 38.25 17.56 14.43
N LEU A 38 38.79 16.77 13.49
CA LEU A 38 37.97 15.88 12.64
C LEU A 38 37.34 14.73 13.42
N GLY A 39 38.09 14.15 14.37
CA GLY A 39 37.60 13.12 15.28
C GLY A 39 36.43 13.63 16.11
N GLN A 40 36.61 14.78 16.77
CA GLN A 40 35.58 15.42 17.58
C GLN A 40 34.36 15.85 16.74
N ALA A 41 34.57 16.36 15.52
CA ALA A 41 33.49 16.72 14.61
C ALA A 41 32.65 15.48 14.23
N SER A 42 33.31 14.35 13.93
CA SER A 42 32.65 13.07 13.64
C SER A 42 31.86 12.56 14.84
N VAL A 43 32.43 12.63 16.05
CA VAL A 43 31.74 12.23 17.30
C VAL A 43 30.48 13.05 17.50
N TYR A 44 30.55 14.38 17.37
CA TYR A 44 29.35 15.21 17.50
C TYR A 44 28.30 14.92 16.42
N PHE A 45 28.72 14.60 15.20
CA PHE A 45 27.76 14.18 14.17
C PHE A 45 27.02 12.91 14.58
N LEU A 46 27.75 11.87 15.01
CA LEU A 46 27.19 10.60 15.45
C LEU A 46 26.32 10.75 16.72
N MET A 47 26.73 11.60 17.67
CA MET A 47 25.90 11.96 18.83
C MET A 47 24.59 12.61 18.38
N GLY A 48 24.64 13.49 17.37
CA GLY A 48 23.45 14.08 16.77
C GLY A 48 22.50 13.04 16.16
N GLU A 49 23.04 11.98 15.56
CA GLU A 49 22.24 10.88 14.99
C GLU A 49 21.64 9.95 16.06
N ALA A 50 22.37 9.72 17.16
CA ALA A 50 21.89 8.91 18.28
C ALA A 50 20.90 9.65 19.20
N GLU A 51 20.90 10.98 19.19
CA GLU A 51 20.09 11.82 20.07
C GLU A 51 18.62 11.87 19.64
N GLN A 52 17.71 11.60 20.59
CA GLN A 52 16.28 11.55 20.34
C GLN A 52 15.63 12.92 20.38
N GLN A 53 16.18 13.83 21.19
CA GLN A 53 15.65 15.18 21.32
C GLN A 53 16.10 16.04 20.13
N HIS A 54 15.16 16.36 19.23
CA HIS A 54 15.45 17.12 18.01
C HIS A 54 16.28 18.40 18.26
N LYS A 55 15.97 19.15 19.33
CA LYS A 55 16.71 20.37 19.71
C LYS A 55 18.19 20.09 20.03
N LYS A 56 18.48 19.03 20.79
CA LYS A 56 19.85 18.62 21.13
C LYS A 56 20.58 18.04 19.93
N SER A 57 19.89 17.25 19.11
CA SER A 57 20.42 16.73 17.84
C SER A 57 20.91 17.87 16.94
N LEU A 58 20.10 18.94 16.77
CA LEU A 58 20.50 20.13 16.03
C LEU A 58 21.70 20.86 16.65
N GLU A 59 21.81 20.90 17.97
CA GLU A 59 22.97 21.49 18.66
C GLU A 59 24.25 20.69 18.38
N HIS A 60 24.19 19.36 18.46
CA HIS A 60 25.29 18.48 18.10
C HIS A 60 25.73 18.66 16.64
N TYR A 61 24.79 18.79 15.69
CA TYR A 61 25.13 19.07 14.30
C TYR A 61 25.75 20.46 14.09
N ARG A 62 25.34 21.48 14.86
CA ARG A 62 25.98 22.81 14.83
C ARG A 62 27.42 22.74 15.35
N ASN A 63 27.64 22.07 16.47
CA ASN A 63 28.97 21.89 17.06
C ASN A 63 29.90 21.12 16.10
N SER A 64 29.39 20.05 15.48
CA SER A 64 30.09 19.30 14.45
C SER A 64 30.47 20.18 13.24
N LEU A 65 29.51 20.97 12.74
CA LEU A 65 29.73 21.89 11.62
C LEU A 65 30.82 22.92 11.93
N ASP A 66 30.83 23.50 13.12
CA ASP A 66 31.79 24.54 13.48
C ASP A 66 33.20 23.97 13.66
N LEU A 67 33.35 22.74 14.16
CA LEU A 67 34.63 22.04 14.18
C LEU A 67 35.13 21.70 12.77
N TYR A 68 34.27 21.24 11.87
CA TYR A 68 34.68 21.03 10.47
C TYR A 68 35.11 22.33 9.78
N LYS A 69 34.44 23.45 10.07
CA LYS A 69 34.88 24.78 9.59
C LYS A 69 36.22 25.19 10.21
N LYS A 70 36.45 24.93 11.51
CA LYS A 70 37.73 25.20 12.18
C LYS A 70 38.84 24.37 11.52
N ALA A 71 38.62 23.08 11.29
CA ALA A 71 39.56 22.20 10.60
C ALA A 71 39.92 22.72 9.20
N LEU A 72 38.93 23.22 8.44
CA LEU A 72 39.16 23.81 7.12
C LEU A 72 39.95 25.14 7.17
N ARG A 73 39.82 25.93 8.24
CA ARG A 73 40.61 27.16 8.45
C ARG A 73 42.06 26.85 8.80
N VAL A 74 42.29 25.84 9.64
CA VAL A 74 43.63 25.39 10.04
C VAL A 74 44.37 24.80 8.85
N TYR A 75 43.68 23.98 8.05
CA TYR A 75 44.25 23.35 6.87
C TYR A 75 43.43 23.68 5.61
N CYS A 76 43.83 24.72 4.87
CA CYS A 76 43.06 25.19 3.71
C CYS A 76 42.98 24.19 2.55
N ASN A 77 43.99 23.32 2.41
CA ASN A 77 44.06 22.28 1.39
C ASN A 77 43.49 20.92 1.86
N CYS A 78 42.40 20.95 2.63
CA CYS A 78 41.74 19.74 3.13
C CYS A 78 41.28 18.79 2.02
N PRO A 79 41.33 17.46 2.27
CA PRO A 79 40.66 16.47 1.44
C PRO A 79 39.16 16.74 1.28
N ALA A 80 38.58 16.20 0.22
CA ALA A 80 37.15 16.33 -0.07
C ALA A 80 36.26 15.83 1.11
N ALA A 81 36.73 14.84 1.87
CA ALA A 81 36.05 14.28 3.04
C ALA A 81 35.66 15.32 4.11
N VAL A 82 36.47 16.37 4.33
CA VAL A 82 36.12 17.43 5.30
C VAL A 82 34.91 18.23 4.81
N ARG A 83 34.86 18.52 3.51
CA ARG A 83 33.72 19.21 2.89
C ARG A 83 32.49 18.31 2.83
N LEU A 84 32.67 17.00 2.72
CA LEU A 84 31.60 16.01 2.82
C LEU A 84 30.95 16.05 4.22
N GLY A 85 31.75 16.07 5.29
CA GLY A 85 31.25 16.26 6.66
C GLY A 85 30.44 17.56 6.83
N ILE A 86 30.97 18.68 6.31
CA ILE A 86 30.25 19.97 6.29
C ILE A 86 28.91 19.86 5.56
N ALA A 87 28.88 19.18 4.42
CA ALA A 87 27.69 19.02 3.60
C ALA A 87 26.62 18.21 4.35
N PHE A 88 26.98 17.10 4.98
CA PHE A 88 26.07 16.30 5.80
C PHE A 88 25.56 17.07 7.02
N CYS A 89 26.41 17.80 7.75
CA CYS A 89 25.94 18.65 8.86
C CYS A 89 24.93 19.70 8.38
N ARG A 90 25.21 20.38 7.27
CA ARG A 90 24.28 21.37 6.69
C ARG A 90 22.96 20.73 6.27
N TYR A 91 23.00 19.53 5.71
CA TYR A 91 21.80 18.78 5.34
C TYR A 91 20.95 18.45 6.57
N LYS A 92 21.55 17.90 7.63
CA LYS A 92 20.86 17.59 8.90
C LYS A 92 20.32 18.84 9.61
N LEU A 93 20.95 20.00 9.41
CA LEU A 93 20.48 21.31 9.89
C LEU A 93 19.38 21.94 9.03
N GLY A 94 18.91 21.27 7.98
CA GLY A 94 17.87 21.78 7.06
C GLY A 94 18.36 22.84 6.08
N GLN A 95 19.67 23.09 5.99
CA GLN A 95 20.26 24.06 5.06
C GLN A 95 20.51 23.43 3.68
N VAL A 96 19.43 22.98 3.02
CA VAL A 96 19.49 22.11 1.82
C VAL A 96 20.33 22.72 0.70
N GLU A 97 20.10 23.98 0.33
CA GLU A 97 20.87 24.64 -0.75
C GLU A 97 22.37 24.75 -0.44
N LYS A 98 22.70 25.09 0.80
CA LYS A 98 24.08 25.17 1.26
C LYS A 98 24.75 23.80 1.36
N ALA A 99 23.98 22.75 1.62
CA ALA A 99 24.45 21.38 1.59
C ALA A 99 24.70 20.92 0.15
N ARG A 100 23.78 21.21 -0.77
CA ARG A 100 23.92 20.92 -2.22
C ARG A 100 25.19 21.55 -2.79
N GLN A 101 25.44 22.82 -2.51
CA GLN A 101 26.68 23.50 -2.92
C GLN A 101 27.94 22.81 -2.35
N ALA A 102 27.88 22.38 -1.09
CA ALA A 102 29.00 21.70 -0.45
C ALA A 102 29.25 20.30 -1.07
N PHE A 103 28.21 19.51 -1.32
CA PHE A 103 28.33 18.22 -2.02
C PHE A 103 28.84 18.40 -3.45
N GLN A 104 28.41 19.44 -4.17
CA GLN A 104 28.91 19.72 -5.51
C GLN A 104 30.40 20.07 -5.48
N ARG A 105 30.83 20.86 -4.49
CA ARG A 105 32.26 21.14 -4.28
C ARG A 105 33.06 19.89 -3.91
N VAL A 106 32.46 18.91 -3.22
CA VAL A 106 33.10 17.60 -2.99
C VAL A 106 33.36 16.90 -4.32
N LEU A 107 32.38 16.86 -5.23
CA LEU A 107 32.53 16.23 -6.54
C LEU A 107 33.50 16.96 -7.49
N GLU A 108 33.68 18.27 -7.34
CA GLU A 108 34.71 19.01 -8.06
C GLU A 108 36.13 18.63 -7.62
N LEU A 109 36.30 18.26 -6.35
CA LEU A 109 37.59 17.85 -5.79
C LEU A 109 37.84 16.34 -5.95
N ASP A 110 36.78 15.56 -5.84
CA ASP A 110 36.78 14.10 -5.95
C ASP A 110 35.54 13.65 -6.75
N PRO A 111 35.65 13.55 -8.09
CA PRO A 111 34.53 13.16 -8.96
C PRO A 111 34.00 11.75 -8.77
N GLN A 112 34.73 10.90 -8.02
CA GLN A 112 34.37 9.51 -7.73
C GLN A 112 33.82 9.33 -6.31
N ASN A 113 33.60 10.42 -5.57
CA ASN A 113 33.06 10.34 -4.22
C ASN A 113 31.62 9.80 -4.21
N VAL A 114 31.45 8.53 -3.82
CA VAL A 114 30.17 7.81 -3.83
C VAL A 114 29.16 8.46 -2.88
N ASP A 115 29.57 8.86 -1.68
CA ASP A 115 28.68 9.47 -0.69
C ASP A 115 28.10 10.80 -1.20
N ALA A 116 28.92 11.66 -1.81
CA ALA A 116 28.44 12.92 -2.39
C ALA A 116 27.54 12.68 -3.62
N LEU A 117 27.84 11.70 -4.46
CA LEU A 117 26.99 11.31 -5.59
C LEU A 117 25.61 10.85 -5.10
N VAL A 118 25.57 9.97 -4.10
CA VAL A 118 24.31 9.44 -3.55
C VAL A 118 23.55 10.52 -2.80
N ALA A 119 24.21 11.37 -2.01
CA ALA A 119 23.54 12.48 -1.33
C ALA A 119 22.87 13.44 -2.31
N LEU A 120 23.56 13.84 -3.38
CA LEU A 120 22.97 14.67 -4.44
C LEU A 120 21.87 13.94 -5.21
N ALA A 121 22.02 12.63 -5.42
CA ALA A 121 21.01 11.81 -6.06
C ALA A 121 19.70 11.79 -5.24
N ILE A 122 19.81 11.58 -3.92
CA ILE A 122 18.66 11.61 -3.00
C ILE A 122 18.01 12.99 -2.99
N MET A 123 18.80 14.06 -2.94
CA MET A 123 18.29 15.44 -3.01
C MET A 123 17.53 15.71 -4.32
N ASP A 124 18.01 15.18 -5.44
CA ASP A 124 17.34 15.31 -6.74
C ASP A 124 16.06 14.47 -6.80
N LEU A 125 16.04 13.26 -6.21
CA LEU A 125 14.86 12.41 -6.12
C LEU A 125 13.75 13.01 -5.25
N GLN A 126 14.11 13.70 -4.17
CA GLN A 126 13.16 14.35 -3.26
C GLN A 126 12.37 15.50 -3.91
N THR A 127 12.88 16.09 -5.00
CA THR A 127 12.14 17.13 -5.73
C THR A 127 10.84 16.59 -6.36
N ASN A 128 10.74 15.27 -6.56
CA ASN A 128 9.63 14.57 -7.21
C ASN A 128 9.27 15.11 -8.61
N GLU A 129 10.19 15.84 -9.24
CA GLU A 129 10.07 16.30 -10.62
C GLU A 129 10.63 15.23 -11.56
N ALA A 130 10.00 15.01 -12.72
CA ALA A 130 10.51 14.05 -13.71
C ALA A 130 11.97 14.32 -14.11
N GLY A 131 12.37 15.61 -14.17
CA GLY A 131 13.75 16.01 -14.42
C GLY A 131 14.68 15.72 -13.24
N GLY A 132 14.22 15.96 -12.00
CA GLY A 132 14.95 15.62 -10.78
C GLY A 132 15.18 14.12 -10.64
N ILE A 133 14.15 13.31 -10.86
CA ILE A 133 14.24 11.85 -10.83
C ILE A 133 15.29 11.35 -11.82
N ARG A 134 15.28 11.85 -13.06
CA ARG A 134 16.27 11.47 -14.08
C ARG A 134 17.71 11.78 -13.65
N ARG A 135 17.97 13.01 -13.19
CA ARG A 135 19.30 13.44 -12.72
C ARG A 135 19.76 12.69 -11.48
N GLY A 136 18.83 12.34 -10.59
CA GLY A 136 19.10 11.55 -9.40
C GLY A 136 19.48 10.12 -9.76
N MET A 137 18.72 9.48 -10.65
CA MET A 137 19.00 8.12 -11.11
C MET A 137 20.32 8.01 -11.87
N GLU A 138 20.69 9.01 -12.66
CA GLU A 138 21.99 9.05 -13.35
C GLU A 138 23.16 9.07 -12.35
N LYS A 139 23.07 9.89 -11.30
CA LYS A 139 24.08 9.92 -10.22
C LYS A 139 24.10 8.62 -9.42
N MET A 140 22.93 8.03 -9.16
CA MET A 140 22.82 6.76 -8.46
C MET A 140 23.45 5.61 -9.25
N LYS A 141 23.27 5.60 -10.58
CA LYS A 141 23.92 4.65 -11.48
C LYS A 141 25.44 4.83 -11.49
N LYS A 142 25.91 6.08 -11.59
CA LYS A 142 27.35 6.37 -11.50
C LYS A 142 27.95 5.92 -10.15
N ALA A 143 27.23 6.13 -9.06
CA ALA A 143 27.63 5.66 -7.73
C ALA A 143 27.76 4.13 -7.69
N PHE A 144 26.81 3.40 -8.29
CA PHE A 144 26.86 1.95 -8.42
C PHE A 144 28.01 1.46 -9.32
N GLU A 145 28.30 2.16 -10.42
CA GLU A 145 29.45 1.83 -11.29
C GLU A 145 30.80 1.97 -10.57
N ILE A 146 30.92 2.95 -9.66
CA ILE A 146 32.14 3.17 -8.85
C ILE A 146 32.23 2.15 -7.72
N TYR A 147 31.13 1.95 -6.97
CA TYR A 147 31.09 1.04 -5.84
C TYR A 147 29.78 0.22 -5.83
N PRO A 148 29.79 -0.98 -6.44
CA PRO A 148 28.59 -1.81 -6.59
C PRO A 148 27.98 -2.32 -5.28
N TYR A 149 28.73 -2.29 -4.18
CA TYR A 149 28.30 -2.78 -2.87
C TYR A 149 27.76 -1.66 -1.95
N TYR A 150 27.53 -0.46 -2.48
CA TYR A 150 26.96 0.65 -1.71
C TYR A 150 25.46 0.43 -1.46
N THR A 151 25.11 -0.12 -0.30
CA THR A 151 23.76 -0.56 0.07
C THR A 151 22.68 0.52 -0.11
N LEU A 152 22.98 1.78 0.22
CA LEU A 152 22.01 2.86 0.06
C LEU A 152 21.69 3.12 -1.43
N ALA A 153 22.68 3.07 -2.32
CA ALA A 153 22.46 3.19 -3.75
C ALA A 153 21.69 2.00 -4.30
N LEU A 154 22.07 0.78 -3.88
CA LEU A 154 21.36 -0.46 -4.25
C LEU A 154 19.87 -0.39 -3.88
N ASN A 155 19.53 0.06 -2.68
CA ASN A 155 18.15 0.19 -2.24
C ASN A 155 17.35 1.23 -3.03
N HIS A 156 17.96 2.37 -3.38
CA HIS A 156 17.28 3.37 -4.21
C HIS A 156 17.12 2.89 -5.67
N LEU A 157 18.14 2.24 -6.24
CA LEU A 157 18.05 1.63 -7.57
C LEU A 157 16.97 0.54 -7.59
N ALA A 158 16.93 -0.34 -6.59
CA ALA A 158 15.91 -1.36 -6.45
C ALA A 158 14.49 -0.76 -6.39
N ASN A 159 14.29 0.30 -5.60
CA ASN A 159 13.01 0.98 -5.55
C ASN A 159 12.62 1.60 -6.91
N HIS A 160 13.56 2.17 -7.65
CA HIS A 160 13.30 2.66 -9.01
C HIS A 160 12.90 1.53 -9.96
N TYR A 161 13.67 0.43 -9.98
CA TYR A 161 13.40 -0.70 -10.87
C TYR A 161 12.08 -1.39 -10.55
N PHE A 162 11.65 -1.40 -9.27
CA PHE A 162 10.31 -1.85 -8.87
C PHE A 162 9.21 -1.08 -9.61
N PHE A 163 9.28 0.26 -9.62
CA PHE A 163 8.28 1.08 -10.34
C PHE A 163 8.34 0.92 -11.86
N THR A 164 9.48 0.51 -12.42
CA THR A 164 9.59 0.16 -13.84
C THR A 164 9.16 -1.28 -14.16
N GLY A 165 8.75 -2.07 -13.15
CA GLY A 165 8.33 -3.48 -13.32
C GLY A 165 9.47 -4.48 -13.52
N GLN A 166 10.73 -4.05 -13.38
CA GLN A 166 11.92 -4.90 -13.58
C GLN A 166 12.24 -5.71 -12.31
N HIS A 167 11.32 -6.57 -11.90
CA HIS A 167 11.39 -7.31 -10.63
C HIS A 167 12.63 -8.19 -10.45
N PHE A 168 13.16 -8.75 -11.55
CA PHE A 168 14.39 -9.55 -11.50
C PHE A 168 15.61 -8.71 -11.07
N VAL A 169 15.72 -7.48 -11.55
CA VAL A 169 16.81 -6.56 -11.18
C VAL A 169 16.66 -6.13 -9.73
N VAL A 170 15.42 -5.93 -9.25
CA VAL A 170 15.15 -5.63 -7.84
C VAL A 170 15.73 -6.71 -6.93
N GLU A 171 15.45 -7.97 -7.24
CA GLU A 171 15.95 -9.12 -6.48
C GLU A 171 17.48 -9.13 -6.40
N GLN A 172 18.17 -9.05 -7.53
CA GLN A 172 19.64 -9.03 -7.57
C GLN A 172 20.25 -7.89 -6.76
N LEU A 173 19.72 -6.67 -6.89
CA LEU A 173 20.23 -5.49 -6.18
C LEU A 173 20.01 -5.62 -4.67
N THR A 174 18.84 -6.09 -4.26
CA THR A 174 18.50 -6.25 -2.84
C THR A 174 19.25 -7.41 -2.17
N GLU A 175 19.49 -8.52 -2.86
CA GLU A 175 20.35 -9.61 -2.35
C GLU A 175 21.79 -9.13 -2.14
N THR A 176 22.31 -8.33 -3.08
CA THR A 176 23.62 -7.68 -2.94
C THR A 176 23.63 -6.71 -1.77
N ALA A 177 22.55 -5.94 -1.57
CA ALA A 177 22.41 -5.01 -0.46
C ALA A 177 22.39 -5.74 0.90
N LEU A 178 21.71 -6.88 0.97
CA LEU A 178 21.63 -7.71 2.18
C LEU A 178 22.95 -8.39 2.54
N SER A 179 23.72 -8.83 1.54
CA SER A 179 25.03 -9.45 1.77
C SER A 179 26.11 -8.44 2.15
N SER A 180 25.98 -7.18 1.70
CA SER A 180 26.98 -6.13 1.93
C SER A 180 26.76 -5.31 3.20
N SER A 181 25.55 -5.32 3.77
CA SER A 181 25.17 -4.44 4.88
C SER A 181 25.00 -5.15 6.20
N ASN A 182 25.61 -4.60 7.25
CA ASN A 182 25.32 -4.96 8.64
C ASN A 182 24.37 -3.96 9.33
N HIS A 183 23.97 -2.88 8.64
CA HIS A 183 23.11 -1.85 9.21
C HIS A 183 21.63 -2.25 9.11
N GLY A 184 20.96 -2.40 10.26
CA GLY A 184 19.56 -2.87 10.35
C GLY A 184 18.59 -2.08 9.47
N LEU A 185 18.60 -0.74 9.53
CA LEU A 185 17.73 0.08 8.67
C LEU A 185 17.94 -0.17 7.17
N LEU A 186 19.18 -0.28 6.69
CA LEU A 186 19.45 -0.52 5.27
C LEU A 186 19.04 -1.94 4.85
N LYS A 187 19.18 -2.93 5.74
CA LYS A 187 18.67 -4.29 5.51
C LYS A 187 17.14 -4.30 5.48
N SER A 188 16.50 -3.55 6.36
CA SER A 188 15.04 -3.38 6.39
C SER A 188 14.52 -2.82 5.07
N HIS A 189 15.16 -1.80 4.49
CA HIS A 189 14.83 -1.28 3.17
C HIS A 189 15.01 -2.32 2.05
N ALA A 190 16.06 -3.13 2.10
CA ALA A 190 16.30 -4.19 1.12
C ALA A 190 15.21 -5.28 1.18
N TYR A 191 14.90 -5.76 2.39
CA TYR A 191 13.81 -6.73 2.62
C TYR A 191 12.45 -6.18 2.19
N TYR A 192 12.18 -4.90 2.44
CA TYR A 192 10.94 -4.26 2.00
C TYR A 192 10.81 -4.21 0.47
N ASN A 193 11.90 -3.89 -0.23
CA ASN A 193 11.91 -3.88 -1.70
C ASN A 193 11.68 -5.30 -2.27
N LEU A 194 12.28 -6.34 -1.67
CA LEU A 194 11.97 -7.74 -1.99
C LEU A 194 10.51 -8.06 -1.73
N ALA A 195 10.01 -7.74 -0.54
CA ALA A 195 8.64 -8.03 -0.13
C ALA A 195 7.62 -7.43 -1.11
N ARG A 196 7.83 -6.18 -1.55
CA ARG A 196 6.99 -5.54 -2.57
C ARG A 196 7.07 -6.21 -3.92
N SER A 197 8.27 -6.61 -4.35
CA SER A 197 8.48 -7.31 -5.61
C SER A 197 7.72 -8.65 -5.65
N TYR A 198 7.78 -9.44 -4.57
CA TYR A 198 7.01 -10.68 -4.47
C TYR A 198 5.51 -10.42 -4.30
N HIS A 199 5.12 -9.38 -3.56
CA HIS A 199 3.71 -8.99 -3.41
C HIS A 199 3.10 -8.64 -4.78
N SER A 200 3.80 -7.88 -5.63
CA SER A 200 3.31 -7.56 -6.98
C SER A 200 3.28 -8.77 -7.93
N LYS A 201 4.15 -9.77 -7.73
CA LYS A 201 4.11 -11.04 -8.45
C LYS A 201 2.96 -11.96 -8.02
N GLY A 202 2.27 -11.63 -6.93
CA GLY A 202 1.21 -12.47 -6.36
C GLY A 202 1.72 -13.57 -5.42
N ASP A 203 3.02 -13.65 -5.15
CA ASP A 203 3.58 -14.55 -4.13
C ASP A 203 3.43 -13.92 -2.75
N ILE A 204 2.22 -14.07 -2.20
CA ILE A 204 1.79 -13.50 -0.91
C ILE A 204 2.56 -14.11 0.26
N GLU A 205 2.94 -15.39 0.18
CA GLU A 205 3.64 -16.08 1.27
C GLU A 205 5.07 -15.57 1.42
N THR A 206 5.83 -15.53 0.31
CA THR A 206 7.20 -15.02 0.30
C THR A 206 7.23 -13.53 0.65
N ALA A 207 6.27 -12.75 0.12
CA ALA A 207 6.12 -11.34 0.47
C ALA A 207 5.94 -11.14 1.99
N GLY A 208 5.07 -11.94 2.63
CA GLY A 208 4.85 -11.88 4.08
C GLY A 208 6.11 -12.15 4.88
N ARG A 209 6.91 -13.15 4.49
CA ARG A 209 8.19 -13.47 5.14
C ARG A 209 9.17 -12.29 5.06
N TYR A 210 9.29 -11.65 3.90
CA TYR A 210 10.19 -10.51 3.73
C TYR A 210 9.68 -9.22 4.42
N TYR A 211 8.37 -8.97 4.47
CA TYR A 211 7.84 -7.87 5.28
C TYR A 211 8.14 -8.08 6.76
N MET A 212 7.97 -9.30 7.27
CA MET A 212 8.31 -9.65 8.65
C MET A 212 9.82 -9.49 8.92
N ALA A 213 10.67 -9.97 8.00
CA ALA A 213 12.12 -9.77 8.10
C ALA A 213 12.50 -8.28 8.12
N SER A 214 11.84 -7.45 7.30
CA SER A 214 12.03 -6.00 7.27
C SER A 214 11.68 -5.34 8.62
N VAL A 215 10.55 -5.73 9.23
CA VAL A 215 10.13 -5.25 10.55
C VAL A 215 11.08 -5.71 11.67
N ASN A 216 11.65 -6.91 11.57
CA ASN A 216 12.57 -7.44 12.59
C ASN A 216 13.94 -6.75 12.60
N GLU A 217 14.34 -6.08 11.50
CA GLU A 217 15.61 -5.33 11.41
C GLU A 217 15.51 -3.90 11.95
N ILE A 218 14.29 -3.41 12.24
CA ILE A 218 14.06 -2.08 12.80
C ILE A 218 13.70 -2.17 14.28
N SER A 219 14.20 -1.21 15.07
CA SER A 219 13.88 -1.12 16.49
C SER A 219 12.64 -0.28 16.75
N LYS A 220 12.36 0.71 15.89
CA LYS A 220 11.26 1.65 16.06
C LYS A 220 10.45 1.80 14.77
N PRO A 221 9.10 1.87 14.85
CA PRO A 221 8.25 2.12 13.67
C PRO A 221 8.54 3.45 12.97
N GLN A 222 9.01 4.46 13.71
CA GLN A 222 9.35 5.79 13.20
C GLN A 222 10.53 5.77 12.21
N ASP A 223 11.41 4.77 12.31
CA ASP A 223 12.58 4.68 11.44
C ASP A 223 12.15 4.27 10.02
N PHE A 224 11.21 3.32 9.94
CA PHE A 224 10.65 2.87 8.66
C PHE A 224 9.29 2.21 8.82
N VAL A 225 8.22 2.97 8.53
CA VAL A 225 6.84 2.54 8.76
C VAL A 225 6.24 1.69 7.64
N LEU A 226 6.74 1.82 6.42
CA LEU A 226 6.15 1.19 5.22
C LEU A 226 6.03 -0.35 5.28
N PRO A 227 6.98 -1.10 5.88
CA PRO A 227 6.87 -2.55 6.02
C PRO A 227 5.66 -3.00 6.84
N TYR A 228 5.22 -2.21 7.83
CA TYR A 228 4.03 -2.53 8.64
C TYR A 228 2.75 -2.47 7.82
N ILE A 229 2.63 -1.52 6.88
CA ILE A 229 1.50 -1.46 5.95
C ILE A 229 1.44 -2.74 5.10
N GLY A 230 2.58 -3.12 4.52
CA GLY A 230 2.67 -4.34 3.72
C GLY A 230 2.36 -5.60 4.53
N LEU A 231 2.93 -5.72 5.73
CA LEU A 231 2.67 -6.85 6.63
C LEU A 231 1.19 -6.94 7.03
N GLY A 232 0.57 -5.81 7.41
CA GLY A 232 -0.85 -5.76 7.76
C GLY A 232 -1.77 -6.18 6.62
N GLN A 233 -1.45 -5.77 5.38
CA GLN A 233 -2.17 -6.21 4.17
C GLN A 233 -2.05 -7.72 3.92
N ILE A 234 -0.86 -8.29 4.12
CA ILE A 234 -0.64 -9.73 3.95
C ILE A 234 -1.38 -10.52 5.05
N GLN A 235 -1.29 -10.07 6.30
CA GLN A 235 -2.00 -10.67 7.44
C GLN A 235 -3.53 -10.63 7.24
N LEU A 236 -4.07 -9.53 6.70
CA LEU A 236 -5.47 -9.42 6.29
C LEU A 236 -5.87 -10.50 5.28
N LYS A 237 -5.03 -10.71 4.25
CA LYS A 237 -5.29 -11.73 3.22
C LYS A 237 -5.30 -13.14 3.78
N PHE A 238 -4.49 -13.42 4.81
CA PHE A 238 -4.48 -14.69 5.53
C PHE A 238 -5.57 -14.81 6.61
N GLY A 239 -6.37 -13.77 6.84
CA GLY A 239 -7.41 -13.76 7.87
C GLY A 239 -6.88 -13.60 9.30
N ASP A 240 -5.60 -13.28 9.48
CA ASP A 240 -5.02 -12.97 10.80
C ASP A 240 -5.34 -11.52 11.19
N PHE A 241 -6.60 -11.29 11.55
CA PHE A 241 -7.12 -9.97 11.93
C PHE A 241 -6.39 -9.38 13.13
N LYS A 242 -6.01 -10.19 14.11
CA LYS A 242 -5.36 -9.72 15.35
C LYS A 242 -3.96 -9.19 15.07
N SER A 243 -3.12 -9.94 14.35
CA SER A 243 -1.78 -9.46 14.01
C SER A 243 -1.84 -8.29 13.03
N SER A 244 -2.81 -8.30 12.13
CA SER A 244 -3.03 -7.20 11.18
C SER A 244 -3.37 -5.88 11.85
N LEU A 245 -4.28 -5.89 12.85
CA LEU A 245 -4.57 -4.71 13.67
C LEU A 245 -3.28 -4.17 14.30
N GLY A 246 -2.49 -5.03 14.95
CA GLY A 246 -1.22 -4.61 15.55
C GLY A 246 -0.25 -3.98 14.56
N SER A 247 -0.18 -4.49 13.32
CA SER A 247 0.63 -3.90 12.25
C SER A 247 0.13 -2.51 11.84
N PHE A 248 -1.19 -2.33 11.63
CA PHE A 248 -1.74 -1.03 11.25
C PHE A 248 -1.73 0.00 12.40
N GLU A 249 -1.88 -0.44 13.64
CA GLU A 249 -1.72 0.42 14.83
C GLU A 249 -0.31 1.02 14.89
N LYS A 250 0.72 0.23 14.57
CA LYS A 250 2.11 0.72 14.46
C LYS A 250 2.26 1.80 13.38
N VAL A 251 1.47 1.75 12.31
CA VAL A 251 1.43 2.81 11.30
C VAL A 251 0.78 4.06 11.86
N LEU A 252 -0.34 3.92 12.59
CA LEU A 252 -1.05 5.04 13.19
C LEU A 252 -0.30 5.70 14.35
N GLU A 253 0.61 4.99 15.02
CA GLU A 253 1.55 5.58 16.00
C GLU A 253 2.45 6.64 15.34
N VAL A 254 2.83 6.45 14.07
CA VAL A 254 3.72 7.38 13.32
C VAL A 254 2.91 8.39 12.51
N HIS A 255 1.84 7.92 11.87
CA HIS A 255 0.95 8.71 11.02
C HIS A 255 -0.52 8.52 11.45
N PRO A 256 -0.98 9.28 12.46
CA PRO A 256 -2.31 9.11 13.06
C PRO A 256 -3.50 9.32 12.12
N GLU A 257 -3.26 9.96 10.98
CA GLU A 257 -4.25 10.33 9.96
C GLU A 257 -4.06 9.54 8.65
N ASN A 258 -3.31 8.42 8.67
CA ASN A 258 -3.17 7.58 7.49
C ASN A 258 -4.51 6.89 7.14
N CYS A 259 -5.23 7.42 6.14
CA CYS A 259 -6.54 6.91 5.74
C CYS A 259 -6.53 5.43 5.33
N GLU A 260 -5.49 4.97 4.63
CA GLU A 260 -5.38 3.57 4.19
C GLU A 260 -5.34 2.60 5.38
N SER A 261 -4.56 2.92 6.42
CA SER A 261 -4.49 2.09 7.64
C SER A 261 -5.78 2.17 8.46
N LEU A 262 -6.41 3.35 8.52
CA LEU A 262 -7.70 3.52 9.19
C LEU A 262 -8.81 2.71 8.49
N LYS A 263 -8.88 2.72 7.15
CA LYS A 263 -9.83 1.89 6.39
C LYS A 263 -9.59 0.41 6.66
N ALA A 264 -8.33 -0.03 6.62
CA ALA A 264 -7.98 -1.41 6.91
C ALA A 264 -8.45 -1.85 8.32
N ILE A 265 -8.21 -1.03 9.34
CA ILE A 265 -8.70 -1.26 10.71
C ILE A 265 -10.24 -1.28 10.77
N GLY A 266 -10.91 -0.35 10.08
CA GLY A 266 -12.37 -0.31 9.97
C GLY A 266 -12.95 -1.60 9.39
N HIS A 267 -12.37 -2.12 8.30
CA HIS A 267 -12.77 -3.40 7.72
C HIS A 267 -12.49 -4.58 8.66
N ILE A 268 -11.39 -4.55 9.42
CA ILE A 268 -11.11 -5.60 10.40
C ILE A 268 -12.16 -5.59 11.51
N HIS A 269 -12.50 -4.44 12.06
CA HIS A 269 -13.55 -4.33 13.07
C HIS A 269 -14.89 -4.81 12.54
N ALA A 270 -15.27 -4.41 11.32
CA ALA A 270 -16.50 -4.87 10.67
C ALA A 270 -16.54 -6.41 10.53
N LYS A 271 -15.47 -7.02 10.01
CA LYS A 271 -15.37 -8.48 9.88
C LYS A 271 -15.28 -9.23 11.21
N SER A 272 -14.81 -8.57 12.26
CA SER A 272 -14.73 -9.15 13.61
C SER A 272 -16.04 -9.00 14.40
N GLY A 273 -17.09 -8.42 13.79
CA GLY A 273 -18.38 -8.15 14.44
C GLY A 273 -18.37 -6.95 15.38
N GLU A 274 -17.31 -6.14 15.38
CA GLU A 274 -17.17 -4.93 16.20
C GLU A 274 -17.73 -3.70 15.45
N THR A 275 -19.01 -3.75 15.09
CA THR A 275 -19.67 -2.79 14.20
C THR A 275 -19.58 -1.35 14.69
N GLU A 276 -19.73 -1.08 15.99
CA GLU A 276 -19.64 0.28 16.53
C GLU A 276 -18.25 0.89 16.35
N LYS A 277 -17.19 0.10 16.57
CA LYS A 277 -15.80 0.56 16.36
C LYS A 277 -15.50 0.78 14.89
N ALA A 278 -16.05 -0.06 14.02
CA ALA A 278 -15.93 0.09 12.57
C ALA A 278 -16.56 1.43 12.12
N ILE A 279 -17.78 1.72 12.58
CA ILE A 279 -18.48 2.98 12.29
C ILE A 279 -17.68 4.19 12.79
N GLU A 280 -17.16 4.15 14.01
CA GLU A 280 -16.33 5.25 14.55
C GLU A 280 -15.07 5.46 13.70
N THR A 281 -14.40 4.37 13.32
CA THR A 281 -13.19 4.40 12.52
C THR A 281 -13.44 4.98 11.12
N PHE A 282 -14.47 4.52 10.42
CA PHE A 282 -14.79 5.07 9.10
C PHE A 282 -15.33 6.49 9.16
N LYS A 283 -16.04 6.90 10.22
CA LYS A 283 -16.40 8.31 10.46
C LYS A 283 -15.15 9.19 10.62
N LYS A 284 -14.08 8.65 11.21
CA LYS A 284 -12.79 9.35 11.26
C LYS A 284 -12.19 9.49 9.87
N VAL A 285 -12.25 8.44 9.03
CA VAL A 285 -11.77 8.49 7.63
C VAL A 285 -12.50 9.56 6.82
N THR A 286 -13.83 9.61 6.87
CA THR A 286 -14.60 10.60 6.09
C THR A 286 -14.41 12.05 6.56
N ARG A 287 -13.97 12.26 7.80
CA ARG A 287 -13.55 13.58 8.30
C ARG A 287 -12.17 13.99 7.78
N ILE A 288 -11.24 13.04 7.67
CA ILE A 288 -9.87 13.29 7.20
C ILE A 288 -9.86 13.45 5.67
N ASP A 289 -10.54 12.55 4.95
CA ASP A 289 -10.69 12.60 3.51
C ASP A 289 -12.19 12.62 3.10
N PRO A 290 -12.78 13.82 2.92
CA PRO A 290 -14.16 13.97 2.46
C PRO A 290 -14.42 13.55 1.01
N LYS A 291 -13.39 13.15 0.26
CA LYS A 291 -13.52 12.68 -1.14
C LYS A 291 -13.44 11.17 -1.27
N ASP A 292 -13.09 10.45 -0.21
CA ASP A 292 -13.01 8.99 -0.22
C ASP A 292 -14.42 8.38 -0.28
N HIS A 293 -14.90 8.10 -1.49
CA HIS A 293 -16.21 7.50 -1.70
C HIS A 293 -16.30 6.10 -1.08
N GLN A 294 -15.19 5.35 -1.00
CA GLN A 294 -15.21 3.99 -0.44
C GLN A 294 -15.53 4.05 1.04
N ALA A 295 -14.93 4.96 1.79
CA ALA A 295 -15.24 5.14 3.21
C ALA A 295 -16.72 5.47 3.47
N PHE A 296 -17.36 6.22 2.55
CA PHE A 296 -18.80 6.50 2.62
C PHE A 296 -19.66 5.26 2.30
N VAL A 297 -19.24 4.43 1.34
CA VAL A 297 -19.93 3.16 1.05
C VAL A 297 -19.90 2.24 2.27
N GLU A 298 -18.73 2.01 2.85
CA GLU A 298 -18.55 1.14 4.03
C GLU A 298 -19.36 1.64 5.23
N LEU A 299 -19.40 2.96 5.47
CA LEU A 299 -20.27 3.53 6.51
C LEU A 299 -21.76 3.30 6.24
N GLY A 300 -22.17 3.49 4.99
CA GLY A 300 -23.56 3.27 4.59
C GLY A 300 -23.99 1.83 4.85
N GLU A 301 -23.16 0.87 4.45
CA GLU A 301 -23.40 -0.56 4.65
C GLU A 301 -23.46 -0.96 6.13
N LEU A 302 -22.55 -0.44 6.97
CA LEU A 302 -22.54 -0.72 8.41
C LEU A 302 -23.74 -0.10 9.15
N LEU A 303 -24.34 0.96 8.60
CA LEU A 303 -25.46 1.67 9.23
C LEU A 303 -26.84 1.16 8.79
N VAL A 304 -26.94 0.28 7.78
CA VAL A 304 -28.22 -0.19 7.24
C VAL A 304 -29.15 -0.71 8.35
N GLU A 305 -28.63 -1.53 9.26
CA GLU A 305 -29.43 -2.14 10.32
C GLU A 305 -29.72 -1.21 11.50
N SER A 306 -28.87 -0.20 11.74
CA SER A 306 -28.92 0.64 12.95
C SER A 306 -29.55 2.02 12.71
N ASP A 307 -29.25 2.67 11.59
CA ASP A 307 -29.74 3.99 11.21
C ASP A 307 -29.88 4.08 9.68
N TRP A 308 -31.04 3.66 9.20
CA TRP A 308 -31.41 3.71 7.78
C TRP A 308 -31.26 5.11 7.17
N ALA A 309 -31.61 6.17 7.91
CA ALA A 309 -31.60 7.53 7.38
C ALA A 309 -30.15 7.99 7.14
N ALA A 310 -29.26 7.73 8.10
CA ALA A 310 -27.85 7.99 7.95
C ALA A 310 -27.22 7.12 6.85
N ALA A 311 -27.57 5.83 6.78
CA ALA A 311 -27.09 4.92 5.73
C ALA A 311 -27.43 5.45 4.33
N MET A 312 -28.68 5.84 4.12
CA MET A 312 -29.16 6.43 2.87
C MET A 312 -28.41 7.73 2.51
N GLU A 313 -28.13 8.59 3.50
CA GLU A 313 -27.37 9.82 3.28
C GLU A 313 -25.94 9.49 2.81
N TYR A 314 -25.22 8.60 3.51
CA TYR A 314 -23.84 8.24 3.18
C TYR A 314 -23.71 7.52 1.82
N LEU A 315 -24.63 6.63 1.47
CA LEU A 315 -24.61 6.00 0.14
C LEU A 315 -24.91 7.00 -0.98
N LYS A 316 -25.81 7.97 -0.74
CA LYS A 316 -26.08 9.06 -1.69
C LYS A 316 -24.89 10.00 -1.85
N THR A 317 -24.16 10.32 -0.78
CA THR A 317 -22.94 11.12 -0.87
C THR A 317 -21.85 10.39 -1.64
N ALA A 318 -21.64 9.09 -1.38
CA ALA A 318 -20.72 8.25 -2.16
C ALA A 318 -21.04 8.27 -3.66
N ARG A 319 -22.32 8.05 -4.02
CA ARG A 319 -22.80 8.10 -5.42
C ARG A 319 -22.53 9.48 -6.05
N ASN A 320 -22.78 10.56 -5.32
CA ASN A 320 -22.57 11.91 -5.81
C ASN A 320 -21.07 12.24 -6.00
N LEU A 321 -20.20 11.73 -5.13
CA LEU A 321 -18.75 11.88 -5.27
C LEU A 321 -18.25 11.18 -6.54
N LEU A 322 -18.68 9.94 -6.78
CA LEU A 322 -18.36 9.18 -7.99
C LEU A 322 -18.85 9.89 -9.26
N LYS A 323 -20.11 10.36 -9.28
CA LYS A 323 -20.66 11.13 -10.41
C LYS A 323 -19.89 12.42 -10.67
N LYS A 324 -19.44 13.12 -9.62
CA LYS A 324 -18.60 14.33 -9.75
C LYS A 324 -17.19 14.02 -10.27
N ALA A 325 -16.64 12.86 -9.93
CA ALA A 325 -15.35 12.39 -10.44
C ALA A 325 -15.44 11.91 -11.91
N GLY A 326 -16.65 11.73 -12.45
CA GLY A 326 -16.87 11.15 -13.78
C GLY A 326 -16.65 9.64 -13.81
N GLU A 327 -16.64 9.01 -12.64
CA GLU A 327 -16.46 7.57 -12.49
C GLU A 327 -17.82 6.85 -12.55
N ALA A 328 -17.80 5.63 -13.10
CA ALA A 328 -18.99 4.80 -13.12
C ALA A 328 -19.36 4.40 -11.70
N VAL A 329 -20.65 4.55 -11.35
CA VAL A 329 -21.13 4.14 -10.03
C VAL A 329 -21.16 2.60 -9.98
N PRO A 330 -20.52 1.97 -8.97
CA PRO A 330 -20.57 0.52 -8.82
C PRO A 330 -22.01 0.00 -8.71
N VAL A 331 -22.25 -1.17 -9.30
CA VAL A 331 -23.56 -1.84 -9.31
C VAL A 331 -24.02 -2.15 -7.89
N GLU A 332 -23.07 -2.52 -7.04
CA GLU A 332 -23.25 -2.87 -5.63
C GLU A 332 -23.81 -1.69 -4.84
N LEU A 333 -23.27 -0.49 -5.07
CA LEU A 333 -23.73 0.75 -4.43
C LEU A 333 -25.17 1.11 -4.85
N LEU A 334 -25.47 1.02 -6.14
CA LEU A 334 -26.83 1.30 -6.64
C LEU A 334 -27.84 0.25 -6.17
N ASN A 335 -27.42 -1.02 -6.09
CA ASN A 335 -28.22 -2.08 -5.50
C ASN A 335 -28.51 -1.85 -4.02
N GLY A 336 -27.51 -1.41 -3.24
CA GLY A 336 -27.68 -1.05 -1.84
C GLY A 336 -28.68 0.09 -1.64
N ILE A 337 -28.59 1.15 -2.46
CA ILE A 337 -29.57 2.26 -2.44
C ILE A 337 -30.98 1.77 -2.81
N GLY A 338 -31.09 0.91 -3.84
CA GLY A 338 -32.37 0.33 -4.24
C GLY A 338 -33.00 -0.55 -3.16
N LEU A 339 -32.19 -1.35 -2.47
CA LEU A 339 -32.64 -2.19 -1.36
C LEU A 339 -33.16 -1.35 -0.19
N LEU A 340 -32.46 -0.28 0.18
CA LEU A 340 -32.93 0.62 1.23
C LEU A 340 -34.27 1.29 0.89
N HIS A 341 -34.47 1.68 -0.37
CA HIS A 341 -35.77 2.20 -0.83
C HIS A 341 -36.86 1.13 -0.81
N PHE A 342 -36.53 -0.11 -1.19
CA PHE A 342 -37.44 -1.24 -1.17
C PHE A 342 -37.92 -1.56 0.25
N GLU A 343 -37.02 -1.64 1.22
CA GLU A 343 -37.35 -1.93 2.62
C GLU A 343 -38.25 -0.86 3.25
N LYS A 344 -38.15 0.39 2.79
CA LYS A 344 -39.00 1.49 3.24
C LYS A 344 -40.38 1.53 2.53
N GLY A 345 -40.58 0.71 1.49
CA GLY A 345 -41.79 0.72 0.66
C GLY A 345 -41.81 1.81 -0.42
N GLU A 346 -40.68 2.47 -0.69
CA GLU A 346 -40.54 3.49 -1.73
C GLU A 346 -40.27 2.81 -3.09
N PHE A 347 -41.22 2.02 -3.55
CA PHE A 347 -41.07 1.10 -4.68
C PHE A 347 -40.66 1.75 -6.00
N GLU A 348 -41.16 2.95 -6.32
CA GLU A 348 -40.79 3.67 -7.55
C GLU A 348 -39.28 4.04 -7.57
N MET A 349 -38.76 4.51 -6.44
CA MET A 349 -37.34 4.89 -6.31
C MET A 349 -36.44 3.65 -6.26
N ALA A 350 -36.91 2.57 -5.63
CA ALA A 350 -36.24 1.27 -5.66
C ALA A 350 -36.13 0.76 -7.10
N GLU A 351 -37.23 0.83 -7.86
CA GLU A 351 -37.28 0.42 -9.26
C GLU A 351 -36.28 1.20 -10.11
N GLN A 352 -36.23 2.52 -9.95
CA GLN A 352 -35.28 3.37 -10.66
C GLN A 352 -33.82 3.01 -10.34
N SER A 353 -33.52 2.75 -9.07
CA SER A 353 -32.16 2.42 -8.63
C SER A 353 -31.72 1.05 -9.14
N PHE A 354 -32.59 0.05 -9.12
CA PHE A 354 -32.30 -1.27 -9.70
C PHE A 354 -32.14 -1.21 -11.22
N LYS A 355 -32.96 -0.42 -11.92
CA LYS A 355 -32.80 -0.17 -13.36
C LYS A 355 -31.47 0.51 -13.68
N GLU A 356 -31.08 1.53 -12.92
CA GLU A 356 -29.78 2.21 -13.06
C GLU A 356 -28.62 1.22 -12.83
N ALA A 357 -28.72 0.37 -11.82
CA ALA A 357 -27.71 -0.65 -11.50
C ALA A 357 -27.56 -1.73 -12.59
N LEU A 358 -28.68 -2.19 -13.14
CA LEU A 358 -28.70 -3.19 -14.21
C LEU A 358 -28.21 -2.59 -15.53
N GLY A 359 -28.50 -1.32 -15.82
CA GLY A 359 -28.08 -0.63 -17.05
C GLY A 359 -28.62 -1.29 -18.32
N ASP A 360 -27.86 -1.25 -19.41
CA ASP A 360 -28.24 -1.88 -20.68
C ASP A 360 -28.07 -3.41 -20.64
N GLY A 361 -29.05 -4.14 -21.18
CA GLY A 361 -28.98 -5.61 -21.33
C GLY A 361 -30.33 -6.25 -21.67
N LEU A 362 -30.36 -7.58 -21.67
CA LEU A 362 -31.56 -8.37 -22.00
C LEU A 362 -32.75 -8.02 -21.06
N TRP A 363 -32.47 -7.70 -19.80
CA TRP A 363 -33.46 -7.27 -18.83
C TRP A 363 -34.26 -6.05 -19.29
N VAL A 364 -33.69 -5.15 -20.11
CA VAL A 364 -34.42 -3.99 -20.67
C VAL A 364 -35.59 -4.44 -21.54
N SER A 365 -35.41 -5.46 -22.37
CA SER A 365 -36.49 -6.01 -23.20
C SER A 365 -37.60 -6.67 -22.40
N ILE A 366 -37.24 -7.29 -21.26
CA ILE A 366 -38.16 -7.93 -20.31
C ILE A 366 -38.92 -6.85 -19.52
N MET A 367 -38.23 -5.80 -19.08
CA MET A 367 -38.79 -4.64 -18.37
C MET A 367 -39.77 -3.86 -19.25
N ASP A 368 -39.46 -3.65 -20.52
CA ASP A 368 -40.32 -2.97 -21.51
C ASP A 368 -41.58 -3.78 -21.89
N GLY A 369 -41.72 -5.02 -21.42
CA GLY A 369 -42.86 -5.88 -21.72
C GLY A 369 -42.93 -6.39 -23.17
N LYS A 370 -41.92 -6.10 -24.01
CA LYS A 370 -41.87 -6.52 -25.42
C LYS A 370 -41.79 -8.04 -25.60
N VAL A 371 -41.35 -8.77 -24.58
CA VAL A 371 -41.25 -10.24 -24.58
C VAL A 371 -42.52 -10.91 -24.03
N GLY A 372 -43.43 -10.14 -23.40
CA GLY A 372 -44.54 -10.68 -22.60
C GLY A 372 -45.70 -11.30 -23.38
N SER A 373 -46.00 -10.85 -24.61
CA SER A 373 -47.17 -11.34 -25.36
C SER A 373 -47.00 -12.74 -25.95
N SER A 374 -45.77 -13.19 -26.22
CA SER A 374 -45.46 -14.56 -26.66
C SER A 374 -45.19 -15.54 -25.52
N MET A 375 -44.94 -15.04 -24.30
CA MET A 375 -44.54 -15.84 -23.13
C MET A 375 -45.72 -16.43 -22.34
N ILE A 376 -46.89 -15.78 -22.36
CA ILE A 376 -48.08 -16.20 -21.58
C ILE A 376 -48.60 -17.59 -22.04
N ASN A 377 -48.36 -17.97 -23.31
CA ASN A 377 -48.81 -19.25 -23.87
C ASN A 377 -47.88 -20.45 -23.59
N TRP A 378 -46.73 -20.22 -22.95
CA TRP A 378 -45.68 -21.25 -22.78
C TRP A 378 -45.64 -21.89 -21.39
N SER A 379 -46.41 -21.33 -20.45
CA SER A 379 -46.40 -21.69 -19.02
C SER A 379 -46.98 -23.07 -18.69
N VAL A 380 -47.54 -23.81 -19.66
CA VAL A 380 -48.28 -25.05 -19.38
C VAL A 380 -47.75 -26.30 -20.09
N GLN A 381 -46.94 -26.20 -21.16
CA GLN A 381 -46.75 -27.37 -22.05
C GLN A 381 -45.33 -27.84 -22.39
N ASN A 382 -44.24 -27.11 -22.17
CA ASN A 382 -42.93 -27.57 -22.68
C ASN A 382 -41.79 -27.50 -21.66
N LYS A 383 -41.05 -28.63 -21.59
CA LYS A 383 -39.83 -28.84 -20.82
C LYS A 383 -38.81 -27.70 -21.08
N ASP A 384 -38.43 -27.04 -19.99
CA ASP A 384 -37.87 -25.69 -19.89
C ASP A 384 -36.48 -25.40 -20.52
N GLN A 385 -35.86 -26.29 -21.31
CA GLN A 385 -34.50 -26.08 -21.83
C GLN A 385 -34.42 -25.34 -23.18
N SER A 386 -35.45 -25.43 -24.04
CA SER A 386 -35.39 -24.89 -25.40
C SER A 386 -35.47 -23.35 -25.49
N PHE A 387 -36.02 -22.69 -24.47
CA PHE A 387 -36.14 -21.22 -24.42
C PHE A 387 -34.79 -20.52 -24.26
N PHE A 388 -33.97 -20.98 -23.30
CA PHE A 388 -32.63 -20.41 -23.10
C PHE A 388 -31.67 -20.81 -24.22
N HIS A 389 -31.88 -21.97 -24.86
CA HIS A 389 -31.16 -22.33 -26.10
C HIS A 389 -31.53 -21.45 -27.29
N GLN A 390 -32.79 -20.97 -27.42
CA GLN A 390 -33.15 -20.01 -28.48
C GLN A 390 -32.55 -18.61 -28.27
N LEU A 391 -32.16 -18.27 -27.03
CA LEU A 391 -31.45 -17.03 -26.72
C LEU A 391 -29.92 -17.12 -26.99
N GLU A 392 -29.40 -18.26 -27.44
CA GLU A 392 -27.97 -18.46 -27.78
C GLU A 392 -27.42 -17.53 -28.89
N GLY A 393 -28.31 -16.88 -29.66
CA GLY A 393 -27.91 -15.89 -30.66
C GLY A 393 -27.65 -14.48 -30.10
N VAL A 394 -27.99 -14.23 -28.83
CA VAL A 394 -27.73 -12.96 -28.13
C VAL A 394 -26.61 -13.21 -27.11
N PRO A 395 -25.55 -12.40 -27.06
CA PRO A 395 -24.49 -12.60 -26.07
C PRO A 395 -25.06 -12.44 -24.65
N LEU A 396 -25.36 -13.58 -24.03
CA LEU A 396 -25.95 -13.71 -22.69
C LEU A 396 -24.87 -13.56 -21.63
N GLU A 397 -24.28 -12.38 -21.50
CA GLU A 397 -23.36 -12.09 -20.40
C GLU A 397 -24.13 -11.47 -19.22
N LEU A 398 -24.52 -12.32 -18.25
CA LEU A 398 -24.89 -11.85 -16.91
C LEU A 398 -23.61 -11.85 -16.08
N HIS A 399 -23.03 -10.67 -15.88
CA HIS A 399 -21.92 -10.52 -14.95
C HIS A 399 -22.36 -10.89 -13.53
N SER A 400 -21.49 -11.55 -12.79
CA SER A 400 -21.75 -12.05 -11.43
C SER A 400 -22.23 -10.95 -10.47
N ASN A 401 -21.76 -9.72 -10.67
CA ASN A 401 -22.13 -8.56 -9.85
C ASN A 401 -23.59 -8.09 -10.04
N LYS A 402 -24.24 -8.42 -11.16
CA LYS A 402 -25.65 -8.04 -11.43
C LYS A 402 -26.66 -9.07 -10.93
N VAL A 403 -26.22 -10.26 -10.52
CA VAL A 403 -27.11 -11.35 -10.08
C VAL A 403 -27.93 -10.93 -8.87
N THR A 404 -27.28 -10.36 -7.84
CA THR A 404 -27.94 -9.90 -6.61
C THR A 404 -28.94 -8.78 -6.90
N THR A 405 -28.58 -7.84 -7.77
CA THR A 405 -29.46 -6.76 -8.20
C THR A 405 -30.68 -7.28 -8.95
N LEU A 406 -30.49 -8.25 -9.84
CA LEU A 406 -31.58 -8.86 -10.60
C LEU A 406 -32.54 -9.63 -9.69
N PHE A 407 -32.01 -10.30 -8.67
CA PHE A 407 -32.80 -10.97 -7.65
C PHE A 407 -33.64 -9.98 -6.83
N ASN A 408 -33.03 -8.89 -6.35
CA ASN A 408 -33.74 -7.85 -5.61
C ASN A 408 -34.80 -7.15 -6.47
N TYR A 409 -34.53 -6.96 -7.76
CA TYR A 409 -35.51 -6.43 -8.71
C TYR A 409 -36.69 -7.37 -8.92
N ALA A 410 -36.44 -8.68 -9.01
CA ALA A 410 -37.50 -9.68 -9.12
C ALA A 410 -38.41 -9.68 -7.88
N ARG A 411 -37.83 -9.55 -6.67
CA ARG A 411 -38.58 -9.39 -5.42
C ARG A 411 -39.46 -8.14 -5.41
N LEU A 412 -38.94 -7.02 -5.89
CA LEU A 412 -39.73 -5.79 -6.05
C LEU A 412 -40.94 -6.01 -6.98
N LEU A 413 -40.77 -6.75 -8.07
CA LEU A 413 -41.86 -7.05 -9.00
C LEU A 413 -42.95 -7.94 -8.38
N GLU A 414 -42.59 -8.86 -7.48
CA GLU A 414 -43.57 -9.67 -6.74
C GLU A 414 -44.44 -8.81 -5.82
N GLU A 415 -43.82 -7.87 -5.09
CA GLU A 415 -44.54 -6.89 -4.26
C GLU A 415 -45.45 -5.97 -5.09
N LEU A 416 -45.06 -5.65 -6.33
CA LEU A 416 -45.88 -4.92 -7.30
C LEU A 416 -46.92 -5.80 -8.02
N HIS A 417 -47.06 -7.07 -7.63
CA HIS A 417 -47.97 -8.06 -8.21
C HIS A 417 -47.71 -8.43 -9.68
N ASP A 418 -46.49 -8.20 -10.19
CA ASP A 418 -46.03 -8.64 -11.51
C ASP A 418 -45.30 -9.99 -11.44
N SER A 419 -46.05 -11.02 -11.06
CA SER A 419 -45.54 -12.39 -10.89
C SER A 419 -44.98 -13.01 -12.16
N VAL A 420 -45.45 -12.57 -13.34
CA VAL A 420 -45.00 -13.07 -14.64
C VAL A 420 -43.56 -12.63 -14.89
N ARG A 421 -43.27 -11.33 -14.75
CA ARG A 421 -41.90 -10.82 -14.95
C ARG A 421 -40.95 -11.30 -13.87
N ALA A 422 -41.39 -11.35 -12.61
CA ALA A 422 -40.60 -11.90 -11.52
C ALA A 422 -40.17 -13.36 -11.79
N SER A 423 -41.09 -14.23 -12.23
CA SER A 423 -40.79 -15.63 -12.55
C SER A 423 -39.75 -15.78 -13.67
N ILE A 424 -39.79 -14.91 -14.69
CA ILE A 424 -38.80 -14.91 -15.77
C ILE A 424 -37.40 -14.59 -15.22
N PHE A 425 -37.27 -13.59 -14.35
CA PHE A 425 -35.99 -13.22 -13.75
C PHE A 425 -35.43 -14.32 -12.83
N TYR A 426 -36.27 -14.94 -11.98
CA TYR A 426 -35.81 -16.06 -11.16
C TYR A 426 -35.33 -17.25 -11.99
N ARG A 427 -36.08 -17.63 -13.04
CA ARG A 427 -35.67 -18.71 -13.96
C ARG A 427 -34.36 -18.38 -14.66
N PHE A 428 -34.14 -17.12 -15.05
CA PHE A 428 -32.90 -16.67 -15.66
C PHE A 428 -31.69 -16.80 -14.72
N ILE A 429 -31.85 -16.40 -13.45
CA ILE A 429 -30.83 -16.55 -12.41
C ILE A 429 -30.50 -18.04 -12.23
N ILE A 430 -31.52 -18.88 -12.06
CA ILE A 430 -31.36 -20.33 -11.88
C ILE A 430 -30.64 -20.97 -13.07
N PHE A 431 -31.03 -20.62 -14.31
CA PHE A 431 -30.38 -21.14 -15.52
C PHE A 431 -28.89 -20.81 -15.54
N LYS A 432 -28.51 -19.57 -15.20
CA LYS A 432 -27.09 -19.17 -15.16
C LYS A 432 -26.31 -19.86 -14.04
N VAL A 433 -26.88 -19.98 -12.84
CA VAL A 433 -26.24 -20.67 -11.71
C VAL A 433 -26.04 -22.16 -12.03
N LEU A 434 -27.05 -22.82 -12.61
CA LEU A 434 -26.95 -24.21 -13.05
C LEU A 434 -25.93 -24.40 -14.17
N LEU A 435 -25.86 -23.49 -15.14
CA LEU A 435 -24.85 -23.54 -16.20
C LEU A 435 -23.43 -23.40 -15.62
N LEU A 436 -23.25 -22.52 -14.63
CA LEU A 436 -21.98 -22.34 -13.91
C LEU A 436 -21.60 -23.61 -13.15
N LEU A 437 -22.55 -24.25 -12.46
CA LEU A 437 -22.36 -25.52 -11.77
C LEU A 437 -22.02 -26.65 -12.75
N PHE A 438 -22.67 -26.71 -13.91
CA PHE A 438 -22.35 -27.68 -14.97
C PHE A 438 -20.97 -27.46 -15.58
N LEU A 439 -20.57 -26.20 -15.82
CA LEU A 439 -19.23 -25.84 -16.30
C LEU A 439 -18.16 -26.16 -15.26
N LEU A 440 -18.41 -25.88 -13.98
CA LEU A 440 -17.52 -26.25 -12.88
C LEU A 440 -17.43 -27.77 -12.71
N ALA A 441 -18.53 -28.50 -12.81
CA ALA A 441 -18.56 -29.96 -12.74
C ALA A 441 -17.84 -30.61 -13.94
N SER A 442 -17.99 -30.04 -15.14
CA SER A 442 -17.28 -30.52 -16.33
C SER A 442 -15.79 -30.16 -16.30
N LEU A 443 -15.39 -28.99 -15.78
CA LEU A 443 -13.99 -28.66 -15.46
C LEU A 443 -13.42 -29.57 -14.36
N LEU A 444 -14.20 -29.91 -13.33
CA LEU A 444 -13.82 -30.87 -12.30
C LEU A 444 -13.67 -32.29 -12.86
N CYS A 445 -14.51 -32.69 -13.81
CA CYS A 445 -14.37 -33.95 -14.54
C CYS A 445 -13.15 -33.94 -15.48
N TYR A 446 -12.88 -32.82 -16.16
CA TYR A 446 -11.71 -32.67 -17.04
C TYR A 446 -10.40 -32.63 -16.25
N THR A 447 -10.40 -31.97 -15.09
CA THR A 447 -9.25 -31.96 -14.17
C THR A 447 -9.12 -33.29 -13.41
N ASN A 448 -10.20 -34.02 -13.13
CA ASN A 448 -10.13 -35.40 -12.62
C ASN A 448 -9.60 -36.39 -13.66
N ALA A 449 -9.90 -36.19 -14.95
CA ALA A 449 -9.29 -36.96 -16.04
C ALA A 449 -7.77 -36.70 -16.15
N TYR A 450 -7.32 -35.48 -15.82
CA TYR A 450 -5.89 -35.12 -15.71
C TYR A 450 -5.25 -35.50 -14.35
N LYS A 451 -6.03 -35.67 -13.26
CA LYS A 451 -5.54 -36.04 -11.92
C LYS A 451 -5.23 -37.52 -11.74
N ASN A 452 -5.51 -38.37 -12.73
CA ASN A 452 -5.00 -39.74 -12.74
C ASN A 452 -3.47 -39.83 -12.97
N SER A 453 -2.73 -38.73 -12.84
CA SER A 453 -1.26 -38.70 -12.93
C SER A 453 -0.51 -37.95 -11.81
N GLN A 454 -1.07 -37.76 -10.59
CA GLN A 454 -0.40 -37.51 -9.27
C GLN A 454 -1.19 -36.53 -8.35
N PRO A 455 -1.03 -36.59 -6.99
CA PRO A 455 -1.99 -36.00 -6.05
C PRO A 455 -1.52 -34.68 -5.43
N TYR A 456 -2.36 -33.64 -5.38
CA TYR A 456 -2.49 -32.69 -4.26
C TYR A 456 -3.85 -31.97 -4.35
N ALA A 457 -4.53 -31.83 -3.20
CA ALA A 457 -5.92 -31.41 -3.07
C ALA A 457 -6.03 -30.13 -2.23
N THR A 458 -6.50 -29.02 -2.81
CA THR A 458 -6.82 -27.77 -2.08
C THR A 458 -7.89 -26.87 -2.74
N TYR A 459 -8.69 -27.35 -3.70
CA TYR A 459 -9.64 -26.50 -4.45
C TYR A 459 -11.12 -26.58 -4.02
N THR A 460 -11.45 -27.29 -2.94
CA THR A 460 -12.84 -27.55 -2.52
C THR A 460 -13.46 -26.48 -1.63
N ALA A 461 -12.72 -25.47 -1.18
CA ALA A 461 -13.22 -24.50 -0.19
C ALA A 461 -14.04 -23.33 -0.76
N HIS A 462 -13.90 -22.97 -2.05
CA HIS A 462 -14.64 -21.83 -2.63
C HIS A 462 -16.06 -22.16 -3.09
N VAL A 463 -16.43 -23.43 -3.21
CA VAL A 463 -17.77 -23.86 -3.63
C VAL A 463 -18.79 -23.77 -2.49
N TYR A 464 -18.34 -23.82 -1.23
CA TYR A 464 -19.23 -23.71 -0.06
C TYR A 464 -19.72 -22.28 0.22
N ALA A 465 -18.98 -21.25 -0.23
CA ALA A 465 -19.38 -19.85 0.00
C ALA A 465 -20.59 -19.42 -0.85
N THR A 466 -20.78 -20.04 -2.03
CA THR A 466 -21.98 -19.86 -2.86
C THR A 466 -23.19 -20.65 -2.36
N TYR A 467 -23.00 -21.59 -1.43
CA TYR A 467 -24.07 -22.44 -0.91
C TYR A 467 -24.93 -21.73 0.17
N ASN A 468 -24.34 -20.78 0.92
CA ASN A 468 -25.03 -20.06 1.99
C ASN A 468 -25.89 -18.88 1.52
N LEU A 469 -26.03 -18.66 0.20
CA LEU A 469 -27.00 -17.71 -0.37
C LEU A 469 -28.32 -18.42 -0.80
N ILE A 470 -28.41 -19.74 -0.58
CA ILE A 470 -29.53 -20.59 -1.02
C ILE A 470 -30.29 -21.20 0.19
N GLU A 471 -29.78 -21.07 1.42
CA GLU A 471 -30.58 -21.27 2.65
C GLU A 471 -31.09 -19.92 3.16
#